data_AF-A0A8J6IVP0-F1
#
_entry.id   AF-A0A8J6IVP0-F1
#
_cell.length_a   1.000
_cell.length_b   1.000
_cell.length_c   1.000
_cell.angle_alpha   90.00
_cell.angle_beta   90.00
_cell.angle_gamma   90.00
#
_symmetry.space_group_name_H-M   'P 1'
#
loop_
_entity.id
_entity.type
_entity.pdbx_description
1 polymer ?
#
loop_
_entity_poly.entity_id
_entity_poly.type
_entity_poly.pdbx_seq_one_letter_code
_entity_poly.pdbx_strand_id
1 'polypeptide(L)'
;MKVKSDPAGRLCDLLQEARTHSENVKVRNVWAAVFKIAESDTGAILRMLSDMIQVLYKTQSRIKDLKNINHDLFLKPFANIEKLFSQINLDGSWQTGKRLLDEPTIYGLQFCSDRLSREEKVSMVNHDEIERIQKVS
;
A
#
# COMPACT_ATOMS: atom_id res chain seq x y z
N MET A 1 -13.21 -7.58 10.20
CA MET A 1 -12.16 -7.12 9.26
C MET A 1 -10.82 -7.26 9.98
N LYS A 2 -9.95 -8.22 9.59
CA LYS A 2 -8.61 -8.32 10.21
C LYS A 2 -7.83 -7.10 9.75
N VAL A 3 -7.63 -6.13 10.64
CA VAL A 3 -6.68 -5.03 10.40
C VAL A 3 -5.32 -5.69 10.20
N LYS A 4 -4.84 -5.70 8.95
CA LYS A 4 -3.49 -6.19 8.65
C LYS A 4 -2.54 -5.19 9.31
N SER A 5 -1.83 -5.60 10.34
CA SER A 5 -0.94 -4.71 11.11
C SER A 5 0.34 -4.36 10.35
N ASP A 6 0.57 -4.95 9.18
CA ASP A 6 1.75 -4.68 8.37
C ASP A 6 1.55 -3.43 7.49
N PRO A 7 2.60 -2.62 7.26
CA PRO A 7 2.51 -1.39 6.47
C PRO A 7 1.97 -1.58 5.04
N ALA A 8 2.22 -2.73 4.41
CA ALA A 8 1.74 -3.01 3.06
C ALA A 8 0.23 -3.29 3.04
N GLY A 9 -0.28 -3.98 4.07
CA GLY A 9 -1.70 -4.15 4.33
C GLY A 9 -2.41 -2.80 4.49
N ARG A 10 -1.87 -1.91 5.32
CA ARG A 10 -2.43 -0.57 5.53
C ARG A 10 -2.44 0.28 4.25
N LEU A 11 -1.37 0.23 3.46
CA LEU A 11 -1.32 0.90 2.15
C LEU A 11 -2.44 0.39 1.23
N CYS A 12 -2.65 -0.93 1.20
CA CYS A 12 -3.69 -1.54 0.40
C CYS A 12 -5.09 -1.07 0.84
N ASP A 13 -5.36 -1.03 2.14
CA ASP A 13 -6.65 -0.59 2.68
C ASP A 13 -6.94 0.87 2.29
N LEU A 14 -5.94 1.76 2.41
CA LEU A 14 -6.08 3.18 2.05
C LEU A 14 -6.34 3.39 0.56
N LEU A 15 -5.62 2.67 -0.32
CA LEU A 15 -5.83 2.75 -1.76
C LEU A 15 -7.17 2.15 -2.19
N GLN A 16 -7.62 1.09 -1.50
CA GLN A 16 -8.92 0.48 -1.74
C GLN A 16 -10.05 1.42 -1.30
N GLU A 17 -9.91 2.12 -0.17
CA GLU A 17 -10.84 3.16 0.26
C GLU A 17 -10.91 4.29 -0.78
N ALA A 18 -9.76 4.82 -1.21
CA ALA A 18 -9.68 5.87 -2.22
C ALA A 18 -10.40 5.50 -3.53
N ARG A 19 -10.30 4.24 -3.96
CA ARG A 19 -10.99 3.72 -5.17
C ARG A 19 -12.52 3.79 -5.07
N THR A 20 -13.10 3.72 -3.87
CA THR A 20 -14.56 3.73 -3.69
C THR A 20 -15.20 5.07 -4.04
N HIS A 21 -14.43 6.16 -3.99
CA HIS A 21 -14.92 7.51 -4.30
C HIS A 21 -15.33 7.65 -5.78
N SER A 22 -16.28 8.55 -6.05
CA SER A 22 -16.72 8.87 -7.41
C SER A 22 -15.58 9.48 -8.24
N GLU A 23 -15.59 9.32 -9.56
CA GLU A 23 -14.59 9.95 -10.43
C GLU A 23 -14.72 11.48 -10.50
N ASN A 24 -15.92 12.01 -10.21
CA ASN A 24 -16.24 13.44 -10.38
C ASN A 24 -15.93 14.31 -9.15
N VAL A 25 -15.39 13.74 -8.07
CA VAL A 25 -14.94 14.54 -6.92
C VAL A 25 -13.50 15.00 -7.12
N LYS A 26 -13.08 16.07 -6.42
CA LYS A 26 -11.69 16.52 -6.50
C LYS A 26 -10.77 15.56 -5.75
N VAL A 27 -9.54 15.45 -6.23
CA VAL A 27 -8.50 14.61 -5.62
C VAL A 27 -8.32 14.94 -4.13
N ARG A 28 -8.35 16.22 -3.73
CA ARG A 28 -8.25 16.61 -2.32
C ARG A 28 -9.38 16.04 -1.45
N ASN A 29 -10.61 15.98 -1.94
CA ASN A 29 -11.74 15.49 -1.15
C ASN A 29 -11.58 13.99 -0.89
N VAL A 30 -11.05 13.24 -1.87
CA VAL A 30 -10.75 11.81 -1.71
C VAL A 30 -9.70 11.60 -0.63
N TRP A 31 -8.53 12.25 -0.74
CA TRP A 31 -7.46 12.05 0.23
C TRP A 31 -7.80 12.60 1.61
N ALA A 32 -8.53 13.71 1.69
CA ALA A 32 -9.03 14.23 2.96
C ALA A 32 -9.95 13.24 3.67
N ALA A 33 -10.87 12.59 2.93
CA ALA A 33 -11.75 11.56 3.47
C ALA A 33 -10.96 10.32 3.94
N VAL A 34 -10.09 9.79 3.08
CA VAL A 34 -9.25 8.60 3.36
C VAL A 34 -8.35 8.81 4.58
N PHE A 35 -7.73 10.00 4.69
CA PHE A 35 -6.86 10.32 5.82
C PHE A 35 -7.61 10.89 7.04
N LYS A 36 -8.92 11.14 6.91
CA LYS A 36 -9.77 11.73 7.95
C LYS A 36 -9.26 13.09 8.43
N ILE A 37 -8.90 13.95 7.49
CA ILE A 37 -8.39 15.31 7.72
C ILE A 37 -9.25 16.34 6.98
N ALA A 38 -9.12 17.61 7.32
CA ALA A 38 -9.84 18.68 6.65
C ALA A 38 -9.37 18.85 5.20
N GLU A 39 -10.30 18.97 4.25
CA GLU A 39 -9.97 19.17 2.83
C GLU A 39 -9.27 20.51 2.55
N SER A 40 -9.37 21.47 3.46
CA SER A 40 -8.66 22.75 3.40
C SER A 40 -7.21 22.63 3.87
N ASP A 41 -6.85 21.60 4.65
CA ASP A 41 -5.50 21.38 5.17
C ASP A 41 -4.61 20.72 4.12
N THR A 42 -4.21 21.54 3.14
CA THR A 42 -3.33 21.11 2.05
C THR A 42 -1.99 20.56 2.56
N GLY A 43 -1.45 21.15 3.64
CA GLY A 43 -0.19 20.71 4.24
C GLY A 43 -0.27 19.31 4.85
N ALA A 44 -1.36 19.01 5.56
CA ALA A 44 -1.60 17.66 6.10
C ALA A 44 -1.83 16.63 4.97
N ILE A 45 -2.60 16.98 3.93
CA ILE A 45 -2.83 16.09 2.78
C ILE A 45 -1.50 15.71 2.12
N LEU A 46 -0.66 16.69 1.80
CA LEU A 46 0.63 16.44 1.15
C LEU A 46 1.58 15.62 2.03
N ARG A 47 1.56 15.84 3.34
CA ARG A 47 2.35 15.03 4.30
C ARG A 47 1.91 13.57 4.29
N MET A 48 0.61 13.31 4.38
CA MET A 48 0.07 11.95 4.38
C MET A 48 0.30 11.24 3.04
N LEU A 49 0.22 11.96 1.92
CA LEU A 49 0.61 11.44 0.62
C LEU A 49 2.10 11.06 0.58
N SER A 50 2.98 11.91 1.12
CA SER A 50 4.42 11.62 1.22
C SER A 50 4.68 10.36 2.03
N ASP A 51 4.04 10.21 3.19
CA ASP A 51 4.16 9.02 4.03
C ASP A 51 3.67 7.76 3.29
N MET A 52 2.57 7.88 2.55
CA MET A 52 2.04 6.77 1.75
C MET A 52 3.00 6.36 0.60
N ILE A 53 3.65 7.33 -0.05
CA ILE A 53 4.70 7.08 -1.05
C ILE A 53 5.90 6.35 -0.42
N GLN A 54 6.31 6.72 0.79
CA GLN A 54 7.39 6.01 1.49
C GLN A 54 7.00 4.56 1.81
N VAL A 55 5.76 4.31 2.23
CA VAL A 55 5.24 2.96 2.48
C VAL A 55 5.19 2.14 1.18
N LEU A 56 4.83 2.76 0.05
CA LEU A 56 4.86 2.13 -1.27
C LEU A 56 6.27 1.63 -1.60
N TYR A 57 7.28 2.50 -1.54
CA TYR A 57 8.66 2.13 -1.86
C TYR A 57 9.23 1.08 -0.90
N LYS A 58 8.92 1.17 0.40
CA LYS A 58 9.30 0.14 1.38
C LYS A 58 8.67 -1.21 1.02
N THR A 59 7.39 -1.22 0.66
CA THR A 59 6.69 -2.44 0.25
C THR A 59 7.31 -3.03 -1.01
N GLN A 60 7.59 -2.19 -2.01
CA GLN A 60 8.23 -2.59 -3.25
C GLN A 60 9.63 -3.18 -3.03
N SER A 61 10.44 -2.56 -2.15
CA SER A 61 11.76 -3.09 -1.77
C SER A 61 11.63 -4.47 -1.13
N ARG A 62 10.70 -4.63 -0.18
CA ARG A 62 10.48 -5.91 0.48
C ARG A 62 10.05 -7.01 -0.49
N ILE A 63 9.26 -6.68 -1.51
CA ILE A 63 8.91 -7.62 -2.57
C ILE A 63 10.14 -8.02 -3.38
N LYS A 64 11.04 -7.07 -3.70
CA LYS A 64 12.30 -7.34 -4.41
C LYS A 64 13.25 -8.25 -3.62
N ASP A 65 13.15 -8.24 -2.29
CA ASP A 65 13.97 -9.08 -1.41
C ASP A 65 13.44 -10.52 -1.27
N LEU A 66 12.21 -10.78 -1.73
CA LEU A 66 11.62 -12.13 -1.65
C LEU A 66 12.30 -13.09 -2.63
N LYS A 67 12.65 -14.26 -2.15
CA LYS A 67 13.15 -15.36 -2.99
C LYS A 67 11.98 -16.18 -3.55
N ASN A 68 12.23 -16.84 -4.69
CA ASN A 68 11.31 -17.80 -5.31
C ASN A 68 9.92 -17.22 -5.67
N ILE A 69 9.88 -15.97 -6.14
CA ILE A 69 8.67 -15.35 -6.70
C ILE A 69 8.94 -14.81 -8.12
N ASN A 70 7.87 -14.63 -8.90
CA ASN A 70 7.94 -13.90 -10.16
C ASN A 70 7.87 -12.39 -9.88
N HIS A 71 9.02 -11.73 -9.82
CA HIS A 71 9.11 -10.31 -9.49
C HIS A 71 8.36 -9.41 -10.48
N ASP A 72 8.39 -9.72 -11.77
CA ASP A 72 7.71 -8.92 -12.79
C ASP A 72 6.19 -8.89 -12.54
N LEU A 73 5.62 -10.02 -12.13
CA LEU A 73 4.20 -10.11 -11.79
C LEU A 73 3.87 -9.32 -10.53
N PHE A 74 4.67 -9.48 -9.47
CA PHE A 74 4.40 -8.84 -8.17
C PHE A 74 4.69 -7.33 -8.18
N LEU A 75 5.62 -6.86 -9.01
CA LEU A 75 5.97 -5.44 -9.10
C LEU A 75 5.07 -4.66 -10.06
N LYS A 76 4.32 -5.34 -10.95
CA LYS A 76 3.43 -4.70 -11.92
C LYS A 76 2.43 -3.68 -11.33
N PRO A 77 1.76 -3.93 -10.19
CA PRO A 77 0.81 -2.97 -9.62
C PRO A 77 1.46 -1.66 -9.18
N PHE A 78 2.73 -1.69 -8.77
CA PHE A 78 3.43 -0.53 -8.24
C PHE A 78 3.62 0.55 -9.31
N ALA A 79 3.78 0.18 -10.59
CA ALA A 79 3.92 1.14 -11.68
C ALA A 79 2.68 2.06 -11.82
N ASN A 80 1.47 1.52 -11.66
CA ASN A 80 0.24 2.30 -11.71
C ASN A 80 0.10 3.22 -10.49
N ILE A 81 0.52 2.74 -9.32
CA ILE A 81 0.45 3.51 -8.06
C ILE A 81 1.52 4.62 -8.04
N GLU A 82 2.72 4.36 -8.55
CA GLU A 82 3.76 5.38 -8.76
C GLU A 82 3.26 6.45 -9.74
N LYS A 83 2.62 6.03 -10.84
CA LYS A 83 2.01 6.96 -11.79
C LYS A 83 0.92 7.82 -11.14
N LEU A 84 0.06 7.22 -10.32
CA LEU A 84 -0.97 7.94 -9.54
C LEU A 84 -0.33 9.06 -8.71
N PHE A 85 0.75 8.76 -7.98
CA PHE A 85 1.40 9.76 -7.14
C PHE A 85 2.18 10.81 -7.91
N SER A 86 2.78 10.46 -9.04
CA SER A 86 3.52 11.40 -9.90
C SER A 86 2.63 12.45 -10.59
N GLN A 87 1.33 12.20 -10.67
CA GLN A 87 0.36 13.03 -11.40
C GLN A 87 -0.65 13.73 -10.47
N ILE A 88 -0.33 13.87 -9.18
CA ILE A 88 -1.25 14.48 -8.21
C ILE A 88 -1.53 15.93 -8.59
N ASN A 89 -2.80 16.20 -8.88
CA ASN A 89 -3.38 17.53 -8.92
C ASN A 89 -4.55 17.56 -7.92
N LEU A 90 -4.34 18.19 -6.77
CA LEU A 90 -5.30 18.20 -5.66
C LEU A 90 -6.66 18.81 -6.05
N ASP A 91 -6.67 19.76 -6.97
CA ASP A 91 -7.89 20.45 -7.40
C ASP A 91 -8.50 19.86 -8.68
N GLY A 92 -7.82 18.88 -9.29
CA GLY A 92 -8.30 18.12 -10.42
C GLY A 92 -9.33 17.05 -10.04
N SER A 93 -9.93 16.43 -11.05
CA SER A 93 -10.86 15.30 -10.88
C SER A 93 -10.12 14.01 -10.47
N TRP A 94 -10.77 13.19 -9.64
CA TRP A 94 -10.30 11.87 -9.24
C TRP A 94 -10.32 10.80 -10.36
N GLN A 95 -10.87 11.12 -11.53
CA GLN A 95 -11.04 10.16 -12.63
C GLN A 95 -9.75 9.40 -13.00
N THR A 96 -8.63 10.10 -13.19
CA THR A 96 -7.35 9.45 -13.49
C THR A 96 -6.91 8.53 -12.36
N GLY A 97 -7.07 8.97 -11.11
CA GLY A 97 -6.68 8.16 -9.95
C GLY A 97 -7.51 6.90 -9.83
N LYS A 98 -8.83 6.99 -10.04
CA LYS A 98 -9.73 5.83 -10.05
C LYS A 98 -9.43 4.83 -11.17
N ARG A 99 -9.00 5.32 -12.35
CA ARG A 99 -8.57 4.47 -13.48
C ARG A 99 -7.25 3.75 -13.19
N LEU A 100 -6.28 4.42 -12.56
CA LEU A 100 -4.99 3.81 -12.20
C LEU A 100 -5.12 2.81 -11.05
N LEU A 101 -6.03 3.04 -10.12
CA LEU A 101 -6.37 2.10 -9.07
C LEU A 101 -7.41 1.09 -9.56
N ASP A 102 -7.24 0.50 -10.75
CA ASP A 102 -8.14 -0.52 -11.30
C ASP A 102 -8.16 -1.83 -10.47
N GLU A 103 -9.07 -2.75 -10.81
CA GLU A 103 -9.15 -4.03 -10.10
C GLU A 103 -7.83 -4.82 -10.17
N PRO A 104 -7.18 -4.99 -11.34
CA PRO A 104 -5.87 -5.64 -11.42
C PRO A 104 -4.82 -5.01 -10.49
N THR A 105 -4.77 -3.68 -10.39
CA THR A 105 -3.82 -2.97 -9.52
C THR A 105 -4.10 -3.26 -8.05
N ILE A 106 -5.35 -3.15 -7.61
CA ILE A 106 -5.72 -3.43 -6.22
C ILE A 106 -5.52 -4.89 -5.86
N TYR A 107 -5.98 -5.83 -6.69
CA TYR A 107 -5.80 -7.27 -6.42
C TYR A 107 -4.32 -7.65 -6.40
N GLY A 108 -3.51 -7.13 -7.33
CA GLY A 108 -2.08 -7.36 -7.32
C GLY A 108 -1.40 -6.87 -6.04
N LEU A 109 -1.80 -5.69 -5.53
CA LEU A 109 -1.30 -5.17 -4.26
C LEU A 109 -1.76 -6.03 -3.06
N GLN A 110 -3.00 -6.53 -3.08
CA GLN A 110 -3.51 -7.44 -2.06
C GLN A 110 -2.70 -8.75 -2.01
N PHE A 111 -2.34 -9.31 -3.18
CA PHE A 111 -1.46 -10.48 -3.26
C PHE A 111 -0.06 -10.20 -2.72
N CYS A 112 0.50 -9.03 -3.02
CA CYS A 112 1.79 -8.59 -2.46
C CYS A 112 1.73 -8.54 -0.93
N SER A 113 0.70 -7.90 -0.37
CA SER A 113 0.48 -7.84 1.08
C SER A 113 0.31 -9.23 1.70
N ASP A 114 -0.47 -10.13 1.09
CA ASP A 114 -0.64 -11.49 1.59
C ASP A 114 0.69 -12.27 1.61
N ARG A 115 1.46 -12.20 0.51
CA ARG A 115 2.75 -12.87 0.39
C ARG A 115 3.76 -12.37 1.44
N LEU A 116 3.83 -11.05 1.65
CA LEU A 116 4.70 -10.45 2.66
C LEU A 116 4.32 -10.85 4.08
N SER A 117 3.02 -10.84 4.42
CA SER A 117 2.60 -11.26 5.77
C SER A 117 2.86 -12.75 6.03
N ARG A 118 2.82 -13.60 4.99
CA ARG A 118 3.22 -15.01 5.11
C ARG A 118 4.72 -15.16 5.36
N GLU A 119 5.55 -14.40 4.64
CA GLU A 119 7.01 -14.44 4.81
C GLU A 119 7.43 -13.98 6.22
N GLU A 120 6.80 -12.91 6.74
CA GLU A 120 7.02 -12.44 8.11
C GLU A 120 6.70 -13.53 9.14
N LYS A 121 5.57 -14.23 9.00
CA LYS A 121 5.18 -15.31 9.90
C LYS A 121 6.15 -16.48 9.88
N VAL A 122 6.62 -16.90 8.70
CA VAL A 122 7.62 -17.97 8.57
C VAL A 122 8.92 -17.56 9.28
N SER A 123 9.34 -16.30 9.09
CA SER A 123 10.55 -15.77 9.74
C SER A 123 10.43 -15.74 11.27
N MET A 124 9.27 -15.34 11.80
CA MET A 124 8.99 -15.34 13.24
C MET A 124 9.01 -16.76 13.84
N VAL A 125 8.33 -17.72 13.20
CA VAL A 125 8.31 -19.12 13.66
C VAL A 125 9.73 -19.71 13.72
N ASN A 126 10.54 -19.48 12.68
CA ASN A 126 11.92 -19.96 12.65
C ASN A 126 12.77 -19.35 13.79
N HIS A 127 12.56 -18.07 14.12
CA HIS A 127 13.30 -17.42 15.19
C HIS A 127 12.93 -17.99 16.57
N ASP A 128 11.64 -18.21 16.82
CA ASP A 128 11.14 -18.82 18.05
C ASP A 128 11.67 -20.27 18.25
N GLU A 129 11.78 -21.04 17.16
CA GLU A 129 12.36 -22.40 17.20
C GLU A 129 13.86 -22.38 17.54
N ILE A 130 14.62 -21.45 16.96
CA ILE A 130 16.06 -21.28 17.27
C ILE A 130 16.26 -20.92 18.75
N GLU A 131 15.46 -20.00 19.29
CA GLU A 131 15.55 -19.65 20.72
C GLU A 131 15.25 -20.83 21.65
N ARG A 132 14.28 -21.68 21.28
CA ARG A 132 13.94 -22.88 22.08
C ARG A 132 15.09 -23.88 22.12
N ILE A 133 15.81 -24.08 21.02
CA ILE A 133 16.97 -24.97 20.98
C ILE A 133 18.12 -24.39 21.84
N GLN A 134 18.33 -23.09 21.78
CA GLN A 134 19.40 -22.42 22.54
C GLN A 134 19.14 -22.37 24.06
N LYS A 135 17.87 -22.38 24.52
CA LYS A 135 17.52 -22.38 25.95
C LYS A 135 17.55 -23.77 26.61
N VAL A 136 17.65 -24.83 25.81
CA VAL A 136 17.70 -26.23 26.29
C VAL A 136 19.15 -26.77 26.31
N SER A 137 20.13 -25.93 25.94
CA SER A 137 21.57 -26.19 26.03
C SER A 137 22.18 -25.41 27.20
#